data_AF-A0AA86V5L4-F1
#
_entry.id   AF-A0AA86V5L4-F1
#
_cell.length_a   1.000
_cell.length_b   1.000
_cell.length_c   1.000
_cell.angle_alpha   90.00
_cell.angle_beta   90.00
_cell.angle_gamma   90.00
#
_symmetry.space_group_name_H-M   'P 1'
#
loop_
_entity.id
_entity.type
_entity.pdbx_description
1 polymer ?
#
loop_
_entity_poly.entity_id
_entity_poly.type
_entity_poly.pdbx_seq_one_letter_code
_entity_poly.pdbx_strand_id
1 'polypeptide(L)'
;MLILLTTILNDDSLECRVCIQGMTVVYDLIEDGATEELIEHYLEFACNMFEEGEWKEQCKVFIDQEYEKLIKILEGEFPVETLCTLMSACEYPLPPINGACDACMVGFTFLEDLWSQDLGIELMEFVLEYVCYIFPEGKWRDECDKFMDQEYEVFIKWLDNEFPPQMICTLLDACEFPIDPIDDGLCYFCEGAFTFLYDLFDFDLMNDQQIEVVLESLCGLFNEGPARQNCDKFIDQEYEELEKYIKAEFPPTAICALVGACDVQPPVYDTECEFCRIFYRMTLDFISADFTVHDIEILLDSVCDVFQNEAQAQCVEFVNTYYEALIKALNEKWPANTACEAFNACPAQ
;
A
#
# COMPACT_ATOMS: atom_id res chain seq x y z
N MET A 1 6.14 -3.84 9.18
CA MET A 1 5.19 -4.54 10.08
C MET A 1 5.74 -5.93 10.46
N LEU A 2 6.92 -5.99 11.08
CA LEU A 2 7.69 -7.23 11.32
C LEU A 2 7.16 -8.14 12.46
N ILE A 3 6.08 -7.75 13.14
CA ILE A 3 5.61 -8.40 14.39
C ILE A 3 4.61 -9.53 14.12
N LEU A 4 3.94 -9.55 12.96
CA LEU A 4 2.92 -10.56 12.68
C LEU A 4 3.50 -11.95 12.37
N LEU A 5 4.61 -12.03 11.63
CA LEU A 5 5.23 -13.31 11.24
C LEU A 5 5.77 -14.13 12.41
N THR A 6 6.26 -13.49 13.48
CA THR A 6 6.88 -14.21 14.61
C THR A 6 5.89 -14.73 15.67
N THR A 7 4.60 -14.38 15.59
CA THR A 7 3.65 -14.65 16.70
C THR A 7 2.53 -15.63 16.38
N ILE A 8 2.40 -16.12 15.13
CA ILE A 8 1.28 -16.99 14.72
C ILE A 8 1.71 -18.14 13.79
N LEU A 9 2.95 -18.64 13.90
CA LEU A 9 3.34 -19.87 13.20
C LEU A 9 3.05 -21.08 14.09
N ASN A 10 2.21 -21.99 13.58
CA ASN A 10 1.93 -23.27 14.22
C ASN A 10 3.05 -24.25 13.83
N ASP A 11 4.17 -24.28 14.57
CA ASP A 11 5.42 -25.00 14.22
C ASP A 11 5.32 -26.54 14.24
N ASP A 12 4.15 -27.10 14.60
CA ASP A 12 4.08 -28.44 15.18
C ASP A 12 4.49 -29.60 14.24
N SER A 13 4.53 -29.39 12.91
CA SER A 13 4.94 -30.45 11.96
C SER A 13 6.44 -30.77 12.07
N LEU A 14 6.79 -32.05 11.92
CA LEU A 14 8.19 -32.45 11.92
C LEU A 14 8.92 -31.88 10.71
N GLU A 15 8.21 -31.81 9.59
CA GLU A 15 8.65 -31.25 8.32
C GLU A 15 9.05 -29.78 8.46
N CYS A 16 8.22 -28.95 9.10
CA CYS A 16 8.50 -27.53 9.33
C CYS A 16 9.74 -27.34 10.20
N ARG A 17 9.81 -28.02 11.35
CA ARG A 17 10.97 -27.93 12.25
C ARG A 17 12.27 -28.40 11.60
N VAL A 18 12.22 -29.48 10.82
CA VAL A 18 13.39 -29.99 10.09
C VAL A 18 13.83 -28.99 9.04
N CYS A 19 12.90 -28.38 8.31
CA CYS A 19 13.23 -27.33 7.36
C CYS A 19 13.89 -26.13 8.06
N ILE A 20 13.23 -25.59 9.11
CA ILE A 20 13.74 -24.41 9.81
C ILE A 20 15.15 -24.68 10.32
N GLN A 21 15.33 -25.79 11.04
CA GLN A 21 16.63 -26.12 11.61
C GLN A 21 17.69 -26.43 10.54
N GLY A 22 17.30 -27.09 9.45
CA GLY A 22 18.19 -27.36 8.33
C GLY A 22 18.68 -26.08 7.67
N MET A 23 17.77 -25.14 7.44
CA MET A 23 18.07 -23.84 6.82
C MET A 23 18.82 -22.89 7.74
N THR A 24 18.54 -22.89 9.05
CA THR A 24 19.34 -22.16 10.04
C THR A 24 20.81 -22.57 9.97
N VAL A 25 21.10 -23.87 9.84
CA VAL A 25 22.49 -24.33 9.68
C VAL A 25 23.12 -23.83 8.38
N VAL A 26 22.35 -23.72 7.29
CA VAL A 26 22.85 -23.15 6.03
C VAL A 26 23.19 -21.67 6.20
N TYR A 27 22.32 -20.90 6.86
CA TYR A 27 22.60 -19.49 7.17
C TYR A 27 23.84 -19.33 8.06
N ASP A 28 23.96 -20.14 9.13
CA ASP A 28 25.13 -20.13 10.01
C ASP A 28 26.42 -20.41 9.22
N LEU A 29 26.40 -21.34 8.26
CA LEU A 29 27.56 -21.64 7.40
C LEU A 29 27.92 -20.45 6.51
N ILE A 30 26.92 -19.77 5.93
CA ILE A 30 27.12 -18.57 5.10
C ILE A 30 27.71 -17.43 5.95
N GLU A 31 27.13 -17.17 7.12
CA GLU A 31 27.58 -16.12 8.05
C GLU A 31 29.02 -16.38 8.55
N ASP A 32 29.36 -17.64 8.81
CA ASP A 32 30.71 -18.07 9.20
C ASP A 32 31.73 -18.01 8.04
N GLY A 33 31.31 -17.66 6.82
CA GLY A 33 32.16 -17.56 5.63
C GLY A 33 32.63 -18.93 5.12
N ALA A 34 31.77 -19.95 5.22
CA ALA A 34 32.01 -21.27 4.65
C ALA A 34 32.28 -21.18 3.14
N THR A 35 33.11 -22.09 2.62
CA THR A 35 33.36 -22.20 1.19
C THR A 35 32.11 -22.71 0.48
N GLU A 36 31.90 -22.30 -0.78
CA GLU A 36 30.79 -22.78 -1.61
C GLU A 36 30.71 -24.32 -1.62
N GLU A 37 31.84 -25.01 -1.82
CA GLU A 37 31.91 -26.49 -1.80
C GLU A 37 31.39 -27.12 -0.50
N LEU A 38 31.51 -26.42 0.64
CA LEU A 38 31.01 -26.91 1.94
C LEU A 38 29.49 -26.73 2.06
N ILE A 39 28.96 -25.61 1.58
CA ILE A 39 27.52 -25.33 1.60
C ILE A 39 26.81 -26.24 0.61
N GLU A 40 27.36 -26.39 -0.60
CA GLU A 40 26.86 -27.33 -1.62
C GLU A 40 26.80 -28.75 -1.06
N HIS A 41 27.88 -29.22 -0.42
CA HIS A 41 27.91 -30.55 0.18
C HIS A 41 26.86 -30.73 1.28
N TYR A 42 26.59 -29.69 2.08
CA TYR A 42 25.54 -29.73 3.09
C TYR A 42 24.15 -29.83 2.46
N LEU A 43 23.89 -29.07 1.40
CA LEU A 43 22.63 -29.11 0.65
C LEU A 43 22.42 -30.45 -0.05
N GLU A 44 23.46 -31.02 -0.68
CA GLU A 44 23.43 -32.38 -1.22
C GLU A 44 23.15 -33.42 -0.12
N PHE A 45 23.75 -33.25 1.07
CA PHE A 45 23.49 -34.12 2.20
C PHE A 45 22.03 -34.05 2.64
N ALA A 46 21.44 -32.85 2.69
CA ALA A 46 20.01 -32.67 2.94
C ALA A 46 19.15 -33.37 1.88
N CYS A 47 19.47 -33.26 0.59
CA CYS A 47 18.77 -34.01 -0.45
C CYS A 47 18.86 -35.53 -0.24
N ASN A 48 19.97 -36.04 0.30
CA ASN A 48 20.13 -37.47 0.59
C ASN A 48 19.32 -37.95 1.81
N MET A 49 18.72 -37.05 2.60
CA MET A 49 17.82 -37.41 3.69
C MET A 49 16.42 -37.82 3.20
N PHE A 50 16.02 -37.41 2.00
CA PHE A 50 14.78 -37.87 1.38
C PHE A 50 14.86 -39.36 1.03
N GLU A 51 13.71 -40.04 1.09
CA GLU A 51 13.60 -41.43 0.62
C GLU A 51 13.91 -41.53 -0.89
N GLU A 52 14.36 -42.70 -1.33
CA GLU A 52 14.63 -42.93 -2.75
C GLU A 52 13.37 -42.70 -3.59
N GLY A 53 13.46 -41.81 -4.58
CA GLY A 53 12.32 -41.41 -5.38
C GLY A 53 12.57 -40.12 -6.15
N GLU A 54 11.52 -39.65 -6.80
CA GLU A 54 11.57 -38.48 -7.69
C GLU A 54 11.99 -37.20 -6.96
N TRP A 55 11.51 -36.98 -5.74
CA TRP A 55 11.87 -35.81 -4.94
C TRP A 55 13.36 -35.72 -4.61
N LYS A 56 13.99 -36.85 -4.27
CA LYS A 56 15.43 -36.90 -4.00
C LYS A 56 16.25 -36.53 -5.25
N GLU A 57 15.86 -37.07 -6.40
CA GLU A 57 16.54 -36.77 -7.67
C GLU A 57 16.31 -35.32 -8.11
N GLN A 58 15.09 -34.80 -7.98
CA GLN A 58 14.78 -33.40 -8.27
C GLN A 58 15.56 -32.44 -7.36
N CYS A 59 15.65 -32.74 -6.06
CA CYS A 59 16.43 -31.94 -5.11
C CYS A 59 17.91 -31.86 -5.54
N LYS A 60 18.53 -33.00 -5.88
CA LYS A 60 19.92 -33.02 -6.34
C LYS A 60 20.13 -32.23 -7.62
N VAL A 61 19.26 -32.45 -8.61
CA VAL A 61 19.32 -31.71 -9.88
C VAL A 61 19.16 -30.21 -9.65
N PHE A 62 18.28 -29.80 -8.73
CA PHE A 62 18.09 -28.40 -8.37
C PHE A 62 19.35 -27.81 -7.75
N ILE A 63 19.96 -28.48 -6.76
CA ILE A 63 21.23 -28.03 -6.18
C ILE A 63 22.29 -27.93 -7.28
N ASP A 64 22.50 -28.98 -8.08
CA ASP A 64 23.53 -29.00 -9.13
C ASP A 64 23.38 -27.87 -10.18
N GLN A 65 22.14 -27.50 -10.52
CA GLN A 65 21.86 -26.54 -11.59
C GLN A 65 21.70 -25.11 -11.10
N GLU A 66 21.15 -24.93 -9.90
CA GLU A 66 20.71 -23.64 -9.38
C GLU A 66 21.51 -23.21 -8.15
N TYR A 67 22.58 -23.92 -7.76
CA TYR A 67 23.41 -23.61 -6.60
C TYR A 67 23.85 -22.13 -6.54
N GLU A 68 24.42 -21.60 -7.63
CA GLU A 68 24.88 -20.21 -7.67
C GLU A 68 23.74 -19.22 -7.42
N LYS A 69 22.53 -19.51 -7.92
CA LYS A 69 21.36 -18.67 -7.64
C LYS A 69 20.93 -18.85 -6.20
N LEU A 70 20.78 -20.08 -5.73
CA LEU A 70 20.38 -20.43 -4.37
C LEU A 70 21.24 -19.75 -3.31
N ILE A 71 22.56 -19.69 -3.49
CA ILE A 71 23.44 -18.99 -2.53
C ILE A 71 23.15 -17.49 -2.50
N LYS A 72 22.98 -16.85 -3.67
CA LYS A 72 22.59 -15.42 -3.69
C LYS A 72 21.28 -15.17 -2.97
N ILE A 73 20.33 -16.12 -3.04
CA ILE A 73 19.06 -16.03 -2.31
C ILE A 73 19.30 -16.06 -0.80
N LEU A 74 20.13 -16.99 -0.34
CA LEU A 74 20.42 -17.18 1.07
C LEU A 74 21.36 -16.10 1.63
N GLU A 75 22.13 -15.42 0.78
CA GLU A 75 22.88 -14.20 1.17
C GLU A 75 21.95 -12.99 1.37
N GLY A 76 20.75 -13.00 0.80
CA GLY A 76 19.74 -11.94 0.93
C GLY A 76 18.96 -11.94 2.25
N GLU A 77 19.46 -12.63 3.30
CA GLU A 77 18.86 -12.68 4.65
C GLU A 77 17.36 -13.04 4.68
N PHE A 78 16.94 -13.98 3.84
CA PHE A 78 15.52 -14.38 3.77
C PHE A 78 15.06 -15.04 5.08
N PRO A 79 13.93 -14.63 5.70
CA PRO A 79 13.45 -15.27 6.92
C PRO A 79 13.26 -16.78 6.73
N VAL A 80 13.85 -17.56 7.63
CA VAL A 80 13.89 -19.03 7.53
C VAL A 80 12.49 -19.62 7.46
N GLU A 81 11.57 -19.05 8.23
CA GLU A 81 10.17 -19.43 8.28
C GLU A 81 9.49 -19.23 6.91
N THR A 82 9.72 -18.08 6.27
CA THR A 82 9.18 -17.79 4.93
C THR A 82 9.73 -18.76 3.89
N LEU A 83 11.02 -19.09 3.94
CA LEU A 83 11.62 -20.08 3.05
C LEU A 83 10.95 -21.44 3.22
N CYS A 84 10.79 -21.86 4.47
CA CYS A 84 10.18 -23.14 4.78
C CYS A 84 8.69 -23.20 4.45
N THR A 85 7.99 -22.07 4.49
CA THR A 85 6.63 -21.94 3.96
C THR A 85 6.60 -22.05 2.43
N LEU A 86 7.50 -21.37 1.70
CA LEU A 86 7.62 -21.49 0.24
C LEU A 86 7.93 -22.93 -0.19
N MET A 87 8.79 -23.62 0.57
CA MET A 87 9.08 -25.05 0.39
C MET A 87 7.92 -25.98 0.80
N SER A 88 6.79 -25.42 1.23
CA SER A 88 5.61 -26.15 1.73
C SER A 88 5.89 -27.05 2.95
N ALA A 89 7.02 -26.84 3.64
CA ALA A 89 7.37 -27.56 4.85
C ALA A 89 6.65 -27.00 6.08
N CYS A 90 6.46 -25.68 6.11
CA CYS A 90 5.70 -24.97 7.13
C CYS A 90 4.33 -24.54 6.58
N GLU A 91 3.29 -24.67 7.41
CA GLU A 91 1.99 -24.10 7.08
C GLU A 91 2.06 -22.58 7.18
N TYR A 92 1.65 -21.88 6.12
CA TYR A 92 1.32 -20.47 6.26
C TYR A 92 0.02 -20.36 7.06
N PRO A 93 -0.04 -19.54 8.13
CA PRO A 93 -1.25 -19.35 8.91
C PRO A 93 -2.26 -18.57 8.06
N LEU A 94 -2.98 -19.28 7.20
CA LEU A 94 -4.00 -18.69 6.35
C LEU A 94 -5.19 -18.30 7.25
N PRO A 95 -5.68 -17.06 7.20
CA PRO A 95 -7.00 -16.77 7.72
C PRO A 95 -8.04 -17.60 6.95
N PRO A 96 -9.25 -17.81 7.49
CA PRO A 96 -10.29 -18.57 6.79
C PRO A 96 -10.57 -17.97 5.41
N ILE A 97 -10.36 -18.75 4.34
CA ILE A 97 -10.64 -18.33 2.96
C ILE A 97 -12.08 -18.71 2.61
N ASN A 98 -12.99 -17.73 2.58
CA ASN A 98 -14.42 -17.96 2.34
C ASN A 98 -14.88 -17.55 0.93
N GLY A 99 -13.98 -17.05 0.09
CA GLY A 99 -14.31 -16.60 -1.26
C GLY A 99 -13.11 -16.11 -2.06
N ALA A 100 -13.37 -15.61 -3.27
CA ALA A 100 -12.35 -15.07 -4.17
C ALA A 100 -11.64 -13.85 -3.58
N CYS A 101 -12.37 -12.96 -2.90
CA CYS A 101 -11.80 -11.80 -2.23
C CYS A 101 -10.81 -12.19 -1.13
N ASP A 102 -11.21 -13.07 -0.21
CA ASP A 102 -10.32 -13.56 0.87
C ASP A 102 -9.04 -14.21 0.30
N ALA A 103 -9.18 -15.02 -0.76
CA ALA A 103 -8.04 -15.67 -1.40
C ALA A 103 -7.09 -14.65 -2.05
N CYS A 104 -7.64 -13.64 -2.71
CA CYS A 104 -6.87 -12.57 -3.32
C CYS A 104 -6.14 -11.73 -2.29
N MET A 105 -6.84 -11.28 -1.23
CA MET A 105 -6.27 -10.47 -0.16
C MET A 105 -5.09 -11.18 0.50
N VAL A 106 -5.26 -12.46 0.83
CA VAL A 106 -4.18 -13.28 1.42
C VAL A 106 -3.00 -13.40 0.48
N GLY A 107 -3.24 -13.59 -0.82
CA GLY A 107 -2.17 -13.69 -1.83
C GLY A 107 -1.35 -12.39 -1.93
N PHE A 108 -2.02 -11.25 -2.06
CA PHE A 108 -1.32 -9.96 -2.19
C PHE A 108 -0.67 -9.50 -0.89
N THR A 109 -1.27 -9.74 0.28
CA THR A 109 -0.58 -9.48 1.56
C THR A 109 0.67 -10.35 1.73
N PHE A 110 0.63 -11.62 1.30
CA PHE A 110 1.82 -12.47 1.31
C PHE A 110 2.92 -11.92 0.38
N LEU A 111 2.54 -11.40 -0.79
CA LEU A 111 3.46 -10.78 -1.75
C LEU A 111 4.06 -9.47 -1.20
N GLU A 112 3.30 -8.66 -0.48
CA GLU A 112 3.81 -7.46 0.20
C GLU A 112 4.79 -7.82 1.32
N ASP A 113 4.46 -8.81 2.14
CA ASP A 113 5.34 -9.29 3.21
C ASP A 113 6.66 -9.80 2.62
N LEU A 114 6.60 -10.52 1.50
CA LEU A 114 7.76 -10.95 0.73
C LEU A 114 8.55 -9.77 0.16
N TRP A 115 7.87 -8.80 -0.45
CA TRP A 115 8.50 -7.62 -1.06
C TRP A 115 9.26 -6.77 -0.04
N SER A 116 8.71 -6.65 1.17
CA SER A 116 9.30 -5.88 2.27
C SER A 116 10.67 -6.39 2.75
N GLN A 117 11.12 -7.55 2.25
CA GLN A 117 12.42 -8.13 2.55
C GLN A 117 13.55 -7.63 1.62
N ASP A 118 13.29 -6.73 0.67
CA ASP A 118 14.29 -6.10 -0.23
C ASP A 118 15.23 -7.11 -0.92
N LEU A 119 14.61 -8.13 -1.52
CA LEU A 119 15.29 -9.32 -2.05
C LEU A 119 16.04 -9.10 -3.36
N GLY A 120 15.93 -7.91 -3.95
CA GLY A 120 16.40 -7.61 -5.29
C GLY A 120 15.54 -8.22 -6.40
N ILE A 121 15.47 -7.53 -7.54
CA ILE A 121 14.54 -7.85 -8.64
C ILE A 121 14.76 -9.27 -9.21
N GLU A 122 16.02 -9.73 -9.37
CA GLU A 122 16.34 -11.06 -9.92
C GLU A 122 15.79 -12.22 -9.07
N LEU A 123 15.87 -12.09 -7.74
CA LEU A 123 15.33 -13.11 -6.83
C LEU A 123 13.81 -13.11 -6.86
N MET A 124 13.26 -11.93 -7.03
CA MET A 124 11.86 -11.70 -6.85
C MET A 124 11.09 -12.11 -8.14
N GLU A 125 11.72 -12.02 -9.33
CA GLU A 125 11.34 -12.81 -10.53
C GLU A 125 11.23 -14.31 -10.24
N PHE A 126 12.25 -14.90 -9.59
CA PHE A 126 12.27 -16.33 -9.27
C PHE A 126 11.15 -16.74 -8.29
N VAL A 127 10.89 -15.93 -7.26
CA VAL A 127 9.79 -16.23 -6.31
C VAL A 127 8.43 -16.16 -7.02
N LEU A 128 8.22 -15.15 -7.87
CA LEU A 128 6.97 -15.00 -8.60
C LEU A 128 6.73 -16.11 -9.62
N GLU A 129 7.78 -16.60 -10.28
CA GLU A 129 7.71 -17.79 -11.13
C GLU A 129 7.33 -19.03 -10.29
N TYR A 130 7.88 -19.15 -9.08
CA TYR A 130 7.53 -20.22 -8.15
C TYR A 130 6.07 -20.17 -7.66
N VAL A 131 5.47 -18.98 -7.52
CA VAL A 131 4.06 -18.83 -7.13
C VAL A 131 3.14 -19.59 -8.08
N CYS A 132 3.43 -19.58 -9.38
CA CYS A 132 2.61 -20.33 -10.34
C CYS A 132 2.79 -21.85 -10.20
N TYR A 133 3.95 -22.34 -9.76
CA TYR A 133 4.18 -23.76 -9.48
C TYR A 133 3.40 -24.29 -8.27
N ILE A 134 2.91 -23.42 -7.37
CA ILE A 134 2.00 -23.79 -6.28
C ILE A 134 0.69 -24.37 -6.85
N PHE A 135 0.20 -23.82 -7.97
CA PHE A 135 -0.98 -24.35 -8.64
C PHE A 135 -0.63 -25.66 -9.35
N PRO A 136 -1.46 -26.72 -9.27
CA PRO A 136 -1.23 -27.94 -10.02
C PRO A 136 -1.15 -27.71 -11.53
N GLU A 137 -0.40 -28.56 -12.25
CA GLU A 137 -0.33 -28.50 -13.72
C GLU A 137 -1.71 -28.47 -14.37
N GLY A 138 -1.86 -27.59 -15.37
CA GLY A 138 -3.10 -27.41 -16.12
C GLY A 138 -3.57 -25.97 -16.09
N LYS A 139 -4.88 -25.78 -16.28
CA LYS A 139 -5.48 -24.48 -16.60
C LYS A 139 -5.05 -23.33 -15.66
N TRP A 140 -5.03 -23.58 -14.35
CA TRP A 140 -4.73 -22.52 -13.37
C TRP A 140 -3.27 -22.10 -13.37
N ARG A 141 -2.34 -23.06 -13.52
CA ARG A 141 -0.92 -22.76 -13.71
C ARG A 141 -0.70 -21.99 -15.02
N ASP A 142 -1.30 -22.45 -16.12
CA ASP A 142 -1.20 -21.78 -17.43
C ASP A 142 -1.78 -20.34 -17.42
N GLU A 143 -2.82 -20.08 -16.61
CA GLU A 143 -3.40 -18.76 -16.44
C GLU A 143 -2.53 -17.87 -15.56
N CYS A 144 -1.94 -18.42 -14.48
CA CYS A 144 -0.97 -17.72 -13.66
C CYS A 144 0.27 -17.32 -14.47
N ASP A 145 0.88 -18.26 -15.20
CA ASP A 145 2.07 -18.00 -16.02
C ASP A 145 1.82 -16.89 -17.03
N LYS A 146 0.64 -16.89 -17.70
CA LYS A 146 0.26 -15.82 -18.64
C LYS A 146 0.08 -14.47 -17.97
N PHE A 147 -0.51 -14.43 -16.78
CA PHE A 147 -0.67 -13.19 -16.04
C PHE A 147 0.70 -12.62 -15.67
N MET A 148 1.59 -13.47 -15.14
CA MET A 148 2.95 -13.06 -14.83
C MET A 148 3.67 -12.56 -16.09
N ASP A 149 3.63 -13.29 -17.21
CA ASP A 149 4.28 -12.87 -18.46
C ASP A 149 3.78 -11.52 -19.02
N GLN A 150 2.48 -11.22 -18.85
CA GLN A 150 1.85 -10.05 -19.46
C GLN A 150 1.90 -8.83 -18.57
N GLU A 151 1.75 -9.03 -17.26
CA GLU A 151 1.52 -7.96 -16.29
C GLU A 151 2.69 -7.81 -15.31
N TYR A 152 3.80 -8.55 -15.48
CA TYR A 152 4.96 -8.50 -14.58
C TYR A 152 5.40 -7.06 -14.25
N GLU A 153 5.62 -6.22 -15.26
CA GLU A 153 6.08 -4.83 -15.05
C GLU A 153 5.05 -3.98 -14.28
N VAL A 154 3.76 -4.24 -14.49
CA VAL A 154 2.68 -3.54 -13.78
C VAL A 154 2.61 -4.02 -12.34
N PHE A 155 2.71 -5.33 -12.14
CA PHE A 155 2.73 -5.97 -10.83
C PHE A 155 3.94 -5.54 -9.99
N ILE A 156 5.13 -5.40 -10.59
CA ILE A 156 6.32 -4.82 -9.93
C ILE A 156 6.04 -3.39 -9.48
N LYS A 157 5.44 -2.57 -10.34
CA LYS A 157 5.09 -1.19 -9.97
C LYS A 157 4.07 -1.15 -8.84
N TRP A 158 3.12 -2.08 -8.79
CA TRP A 158 2.19 -2.15 -7.66
C TRP A 158 2.92 -2.44 -6.35
N LEU A 159 3.86 -3.38 -6.36
CA LEU A 159 4.63 -3.71 -5.15
C LEU A 159 5.60 -2.59 -4.75
N ASP A 160 6.28 -1.96 -5.71
CA ASP A 160 7.17 -0.80 -5.48
C ASP A 160 6.44 0.41 -4.86
N ASN A 161 5.17 0.60 -5.21
CA ASN A 161 4.35 1.71 -4.71
C ASN A 161 3.41 1.29 -3.58
N GLU A 162 3.65 0.14 -2.94
CA GLU A 162 2.87 -0.39 -1.80
C GLU A 162 1.35 -0.36 -2.05
N PHE A 163 0.95 -0.77 -3.26
CA PHE A 163 -0.42 -0.64 -3.73
C PHE A 163 -1.35 -1.54 -2.89
N PRO A 164 -2.38 -0.98 -2.22
CA PRO A 164 -3.12 -1.73 -1.22
C PRO A 164 -3.75 -3.01 -1.78
N PRO A 165 -3.68 -4.18 -1.08
CA PRO A 165 -4.20 -5.46 -1.59
C PRO A 165 -5.68 -5.39 -1.94
N GLN A 166 -6.45 -4.61 -1.16
CA GLN A 166 -7.87 -4.40 -1.40
C GLN A 166 -8.12 -3.78 -2.78
N MET A 167 -7.29 -2.81 -3.19
CA MET A 167 -7.41 -2.15 -4.48
C MET A 167 -7.07 -3.13 -5.61
N ILE A 168 -5.96 -3.88 -5.47
CA ILE A 168 -5.58 -4.89 -6.45
C ILE A 168 -6.69 -5.94 -6.62
N CYS A 169 -7.25 -6.42 -5.51
CA CYS A 169 -8.28 -7.44 -5.53
C CYS A 169 -9.62 -6.94 -6.07
N THR A 170 -9.94 -5.66 -5.89
CA THR A 170 -11.08 -5.02 -6.58
C THR A 170 -10.81 -4.85 -8.08
N LEU A 171 -9.58 -4.48 -8.49
CA LEU A 171 -9.21 -4.40 -9.92
C LEU A 171 -9.34 -5.76 -10.62
N LEU A 172 -8.95 -6.83 -9.93
CA LEU A 172 -9.07 -8.21 -10.41
C LEU A 172 -10.51 -8.77 -10.35
N ASP A 173 -11.51 -7.97 -9.96
CA ASP A 173 -12.91 -8.38 -9.77
C ASP A 173 -13.08 -9.54 -8.76
N ALA A 174 -12.08 -9.75 -7.89
CA ALA A 174 -12.11 -10.76 -6.84
C ALA A 174 -12.84 -10.23 -5.60
N CYS A 175 -12.66 -8.96 -5.31
CA CYS A 175 -13.40 -8.20 -4.30
C CYS A 175 -14.42 -7.27 -4.97
N GLU A 176 -15.57 -7.08 -4.34
CA GLU A 176 -16.46 -6.01 -4.75
C GLU A 176 -15.76 -4.66 -4.55
N PHE A 177 -16.14 -3.65 -5.33
CA PHE A 177 -15.79 -2.26 -5.00
C PHE A 177 -16.19 -2.03 -3.55
N PRO A 178 -15.38 -1.36 -2.71
CA PRO A 178 -15.80 -1.08 -1.34
C PRO A 178 -17.09 -0.25 -1.36
N ILE A 179 -18.24 -0.91 -1.21
CA ILE A 179 -19.56 -0.27 -1.14
C ILE A 179 -20.01 -0.12 0.31
N ASP A 180 -19.38 -0.84 1.26
CA ASP A 180 -19.70 -0.68 2.68
C ASP A 180 -18.56 0.01 3.45
N PRO A 181 -18.81 1.21 4.02
CA PRO A 181 -17.88 1.87 4.91
C PRO A 181 -17.87 1.11 6.23
N ILE A 182 -16.96 0.16 6.35
CA ILE A 182 -16.44 -0.20 7.68
C ILE A 182 -15.39 0.87 7.97
N ASP A 183 -15.89 1.99 8.51
CA ASP A 183 -15.31 3.29 8.99
C ASP A 183 -13.92 3.77 8.53
N ASP A 184 -12.98 2.90 8.15
CA ASP A 184 -11.66 3.28 7.67
C ASP A 184 -11.34 2.72 6.27
N GLY A 185 -12.03 1.68 5.79
CA GLY A 185 -11.69 1.00 4.53
C GLY A 185 -11.84 1.86 3.28
N LEU A 186 -12.92 2.67 3.21
CA LEU A 186 -13.14 3.61 2.11
C LEU A 186 -12.17 4.80 2.19
N CYS A 187 -11.83 5.24 3.40
CA CYS A 187 -10.86 6.30 3.65
C CYS A 187 -9.46 5.88 3.18
N TYR A 188 -8.95 4.73 3.64
CA TYR A 188 -7.65 4.19 3.20
C TYR A 188 -7.60 3.95 1.69
N PHE A 189 -8.70 3.45 1.11
CA PHE A 189 -8.79 3.27 -0.34
C PHE A 189 -8.63 4.60 -1.07
N CYS A 190 -9.38 5.61 -0.64
CA CYS A 190 -9.31 6.93 -1.23
C CYS A 190 -7.91 7.56 -1.06
N GLU A 191 -7.31 7.46 0.13
CA GLU A 191 -5.98 7.99 0.41
C GLU A 191 -4.93 7.30 -0.47
N GLY A 192 -4.99 5.97 -0.57
CA GLY A 192 -4.12 5.18 -1.44
C GLY A 192 -4.30 5.55 -2.91
N ALA A 193 -5.53 5.76 -3.37
CA ALA A 193 -5.81 6.16 -4.76
C ALA A 193 -5.21 7.53 -5.10
N PHE A 194 -5.36 8.53 -4.23
CA PHE A 194 -4.76 9.85 -4.47
C PHE A 194 -3.23 9.86 -4.27
N THR A 195 -2.71 9.07 -3.34
CA THR A 195 -1.26 8.87 -3.20
C THR A 195 -0.68 8.30 -4.49
N PHE A 196 -1.25 7.20 -4.97
CA PHE A 196 -0.86 6.56 -6.23
C PHE A 196 -0.97 7.50 -7.42
N LEU A 197 -2.04 8.31 -7.49
CA LEU A 197 -2.20 9.32 -8.53
C LEU A 197 -1.04 10.31 -8.55
N TYR A 198 -0.65 10.84 -7.38
CA TYR A 198 0.47 11.79 -7.29
C TYR A 198 1.83 11.14 -7.57
N ASP A 199 2.03 9.88 -7.18
CA ASP A 199 3.29 9.17 -7.45
C ASP A 199 3.46 8.84 -8.94
N LEU A 200 2.35 8.58 -9.65
CA LEU A 200 2.39 8.25 -11.08
C LEU A 200 2.39 9.48 -11.99
N PHE A 201 1.73 10.56 -11.60
CA PHE A 201 1.45 11.68 -12.48
C PHE A 201 1.97 13.01 -11.92
N ASP A 202 2.74 13.70 -12.75
CA ASP A 202 3.13 15.09 -12.50
C ASP A 202 2.01 16.01 -13.01
N PHE A 203 1.05 16.31 -12.13
CA PHE A 203 -0.15 17.09 -12.48
C PHE A 203 0.16 18.56 -12.77
N ASP A 204 1.30 19.10 -12.32
CA ASP A 204 1.76 20.45 -12.66
C ASP A 204 2.00 20.62 -14.18
N LEU A 205 2.31 19.52 -14.87
CA LEU A 205 2.54 19.49 -16.30
C LEU A 205 1.27 19.21 -17.12
N MET A 206 0.15 18.96 -16.47
CA MET A 206 -1.11 18.57 -17.11
C MET A 206 -2.07 19.75 -17.26
N ASN A 207 -2.76 19.80 -18.39
CA ASN A 207 -3.95 20.64 -18.54
C ASN A 207 -5.20 19.90 -18.07
N ASP A 208 -6.29 20.66 -17.87
CA ASP A 208 -7.58 20.21 -17.33
C ASP A 208 -8.04 18.91 -18.01
N GLN A 209 -8.08 18.90 -19.35
CA GLN A 209 -8.52 17.73 -20.12
C GLN A 209 -7.61 16.51 -19.94
N GLN A 210 -6.32 16.69 -19.62
CA GLN A 210 -5.43 15.57 -19.33
C GLN A 210 -5.71 14.97 -17.95
N ILE A 211 -6.05 15.79 -16.96
CA ILE A 211 -6.41 15.33 -15.62
C ILE A 211 -7.70 14.51 -15.69
N GLU A 212 -8.71 15.00 -16.40
CA GLU A 212 -9.98 14.28 -16.64
C GLU A 212 -9.72 12.89 -17.24
N VAL A 213 -8.90 12.82 -18.30
CA VAL A 213 -8.56 11.56 -18.96
C VAL A 213 -7.81 10.61 -18.03
N VAL A 214 -6.94 11.11 -17.15
CA VAL A 214 -6.24 10.27 -16.16
C VAL A 214 -7.24 9.66 -15.18
N LEU A 215 -8.14 10.48 -14.62
CA LEU A 215 -9.16 10.05 -13.67
C LEU A 215 -10.13 9.05 -14.31
N GLU A 216 -10.58 9.28 -15.54
CA GLU A 216 -11.38 8.32 -16.31
C GLU A 216 -10.61 7.02 -16.61
N SER A 217 -9.30 7.13 -16.91
CA SER A 217 -8.45 5.96 -17.19
C SER A 217 -8.27 5.09 -15.96
N LEU A 218 -8.26 5.67 -14.76
CA LEU A 218 -8.30 4.89 -13.52
C LEU A 218 -9.59 4.09 -13.40
N CYS A 219 -10.74 4.67 -13.77
CA CYS A 219 -11.99 3.90 -13.83
C CYS A 219 -11.92 2.77 -14.86
N GLY A 220 -11.13 2.95 -15.92
CA GLY A 220 -10.82 1.92 -16.91
C GLY A 220 -9.96 0.74 -16.40
N LEU A 221 -9.31 0.87 -15.25
CA LEU A 221 -8.59 -0.25 -14.61
C LEU A 221 -9.55 -1.31 -14.05
N PHE A 222 -10.78 -0.90 -13.72
CA PHE A 222 -11.81 -1.84 -13.29
C PHE A 222 -12.40 -2.59 -14.49
N ASN A 223 -12.62 -3.90 -14.33
CA ASN A 223 -13.38 -4.68 -15.29
C ASN A 223 -14.81 -4.11 -15.48
N GLU A 224 -15.42 -4.44 -16.63
CA GLU A 224 -16.80 -4.05 -16.93
C GLU A 224 -17.76 -4.57 -15.84
N GLY A 225 -18.38 -3.65 -15.08
CA GLY A 225 -19.21 -4.02 -13.94
C GLY A 225 -19.70 -2.83 -13.12
N PRO A 226 -20.35 -3.07 -11.98
CA PRO A 226 -20.85 -2.03 -11.08
C PRO A 226 -19.75 -1.12 -10.53
N ALA A 227 -18.55 -1.67 -10.27
CA ALA A 227 -17.39 -0.92 -9.78
C ALA A 227 -17.00 0.21 -10.74
N ARG A 228 -16.77 -0.14 -12.01
CA ARG A 228 -16.46 0.81 -13.07
C ARG A 228 -17.57 1.87 -13.23
N GLN A 229 -18.83 1.45 -13.28
CA GLN A 229 -19.97 2.37 -13.42
C GLN A 229 -20.11 3.36 -12.25
N ASN A 230 -19.74 2.96 -11.03
CA ASN A 230 -19.77 3.85 -9.88
C ASN A 230 -18.58 4.81 -9.91
N CYS A 231 -17.40 4.35 -10.31
CA CYS A 231 -16.23 5.19 -10.54
C CYS A 231 -16.51 6.26 -11.61
N ASP A 232 -17.00 5.84 -12.78
CA ASP A 232 -17.32 6.75 -13.89
C ASP A 232 -18.30 7.85 -13.43
N LYS A 233 -19.37 7.47 -12.71
CA LYS A 233 -20.35 8.44 -12.18
C LYS A 233 -19.76 9.38 -11.14
N PHE A 234 -18.85 8.89 -10.31
CA PHE A 234 -18.20 9.71 -9.29
C PHE A 234 -17.31 10.76 -9.95
N ILE A 235 -16.47 10.35 -10.91
CA ILE A 235 -15.66 11.30 -11.68
C ILE A 235 -16.56 12.30 -12.42
N ASP A 236 -17.60 11.84 -13.13
CA ASP A 236 -18.54 12.71 -13.83
C ASP A 236 -19.19 13.79 -12.93
N GLN A 237 -19.41 13.47 -11.64
CA GLN A 237 -20.09 14.36 -10.69
C GLN A 237 -19.14 15.30 -9.96
N GLU A 238 -17.96 14.80 -9.60
CA GLU A 238 -17.03 15.49 -8.70
C GLU A 238 -15.81 16.09 -9.42
N TYR A 239 -15.68 15.90 -10.75
CA TYR A 239 -14.49 16.30 -11.51
C TYR A 239 -14.08 17.76 -11.31
N GLU A 240 -15.02 18.72 -11.38
CA GLU A 240 -14.69 20.16 -11.26
C GLU A 240 -14.02 20.49 -9.90
N GLU A 241 -14.48 19.84 -8.81
CA GLU A 241 -13.90 20.02 -7.48
C GLU A 241 -12.60 19.23 -7.32
N LEU A 242 -12.58 17.97 -7.78
CA LEU A 242 -11.39 17.12 -7.77
C LEU A 242 -10.21 17.75 -8.51
N GLU A 243 -10.45 18.34 -9.68
CA GLU A 243 -9.43 19.03 -10.47
C GLU A 243 -8.76 20.15 -9.66
N LYS A 244 -9.57 20.94 -8.95
CA LYS A 244 -9.09 22.04 -8.11
C LYS A 244 -8.19 21.51 -6.99
N TYR A 245 -8.57 20.41 -6.33
CA TYR A 245 -7.81 19.83 -5.23
C TYR A 245 -6.51 19.15 -5.70
N ILE A 246 -6.56 18.42 -6.81
CA ILE A 246 -5.40 17.74 -7.40
C ILE A 246 -4.33 18.74 -7.83
N LYS A 247 -4.72 19.81 -8.54
CA LYS A 247 -3.79 20.86 -8.98
C LYS A 247 -3.16 21.65 -7.83
N ALA A 248 -3.85 21.73 -6.70
CA ALA A 248 -3.34 22.38 -5.51
C ALA A 248 -2.54 21.40 -4.60
N GLU A 249 -2.27 20.18 -5.09
CA GLU A 249 -1.56 19.11 -4.38
C GLU A 249 -2.10 18.88 -2.96
N PHE A 250 -3.42 18.86 -2.82
CA PHE A 250 -4.04 18.59 -1.52
C PHE A 250 -3.61 17.19 -1.06
N PRO A 251 -3.22 17.03 0.22
CA PRO A 251 -2.90 15.73 0.78
C PRO A 251 -4.06 14.75 0.58
N PRO A 252 -3.79 13.47 0.26
CA PRO A 252 -4.82 12.46 0.00
C PRO A 252 -5.93 12.43 1.06
N THR A 253 -5.58 12.43 2.35
CA THR A 253 -6.54 12.48 3.47
C THR A 253 -7.49 13.68 3.40
N ALA A 254 -7.00 14.84 2.95
CA ALA A 254 -7.79 16.06 2.83
C ALA A 254 -8.83 15.94 1.71
N ILE A 255 -8.41 15.45 0.54
CA ILE A 255 -9.31 15.21 -0.58
C ILE A 255 -10.37 14.18 -0.18
N CYS A 256 -9.94 13.11 0.49
CA CYS A 256 -10.82 12.03 0.93
C CYS A 256 -11.82 12.47 2.01
N ALA A 257 -11.45 13.43 2.85
CA ALA A 257 -12.37 14.09 3.76
C ALA A 257 -13.40 14.95 3.00
N LEU A 258 -12.96 15.75 2.03
CA LEU A 258 -13.81 16.65 1.25
C LEU A 258 -14.86 15.89 0.43
N VAL A 259 -14.48 14.77 -0.20
CA VAL A 259 -15.39 13.92 -0.97
C VAL A 259 -16.21 12.96 -0.10
N GLY A 260 -16.08 13.05 1.23
CA GLY A 260 -16.85 12.25 2.19
C GLY A 260 -16.44 10.77 2.30
N ALA A 261 -15.28 10.39 1.77
CA ALA A 261 -14.72 9.05 1.89
C ALA A 261 -14.13 8.78 3.29
N CYS A 262 -13.59 9.81 3.94
CA CYS A 262 -13.09 9.76 5.31
C CYS A 262 -14.08 10.44 6.28
N ASP A 263 -14.46 9.78 7.37
CA ASP A 263 -15.19 10.43 8.46
C ASP A 263 -14.22 11.30 9.27
N VAL A 264 -14.17 12.58 8.93
CA VAL A 264 -13.46 13.57 9.75
C VAL A 264 -14.46 14.11 10.75
N GLN A 265 -14.57 13.45 11.91
CA GLN A 265 -15.38 14.00 12.98
C GLN A 265 -14.91 15.42 13.28
N PRO A 266 -15.79 16.43 13.18
CA PRO A 266 -15.40 17.79 13.45
C PRO A 266 -14.89 17.84 14.89
N PRO A 267 -13.67 18.33 15.10
CA PRO A 267 -13.07 18.32 16.42
C PRO A 267 -13.97 19.08 17.39
N VAL A 268 -14.23 18.52 18.57
CA VAL A 268 -15.00 19.20 19.61
C VAL A 268 -14.14 20.33 20.19
N TYR A 269 -14.64 21.56 20.16
CA TYR A 269 -13.97 22.73 20.73
C TYR A 269 -14.93 23.51 21.63
N ASP A 270 -14.40 24.04 22.74
CA ASP A 270 -15.17 24.79 23.74
C ASP A 270 -14.95 26.31 23.63
N THR A 271 -13.92 26.74 22.89
CA THR A 271 -13.52 28.16 22.79
C THR A 271 -13.10 28.57 21.38
N GLU A 272 -13.21 29.86 21.08
CA GLU A 272 -12.73 30.46 19.82
C GLU A 272 -11.21 30.24 19.62
N CYS A 273 -10.42 30.26 20.70
CA CYS A 273 -8.98 29.97 20.65
C CYS A 273 -8.71 28.51 20.25
N GLU A 274 -9.47 27.57 20.81
CA GLU A 274 -9.35 26.15 20.50
C GLU A 274 -9.78 25.87 19.05
N PHE A 275 -10.91 26.44 18.62
CA PHE A 275 -11.34 26.39 17.23
C PHE A 275 -10.25 26.89 16.28
N CYS A 276 -9.70 28.09 16.54
CA CYS A 276 -8.65 28.66 15.71
C CYS A 276 -7.44 27.74 15.59
N ARG A 277 -6.96 27.17 16.71
CA ARG A 277 -5.77 26.30 16.69
C ARG A 277 -6.00 25.04 15.89
N ILE A 278 -7.18 24.45 16.04
CA ILE A 278 -7.53 23.21 15.35
C ILE A 278 -7.72 23.48 13.86
N PHE A 279 -8.52 24.48 13.52
CA PHE A 279 -8.72 24.94 12.14
C PHE A 279 -7.38 25.23 11.46
N TYR A 280 -6.51 26.01 12.11
CA TYR A 280 -5.24 26.43 11.52
C TYR A 280 -4.26 25.26 11.36
N ARG A 281 -4.21 24.32 12.32
CA ARG A 281 -3.40 23.11 12.18
C ARG A 281 -3.92 22.23 11.05
N MET A 282 -5.23 21.99 10.99
CA MET A 282 -5.86 21.23 9.92
C MET A 282 -5.61 21.87 8.55
N THR A 283 -5.67 23.20 8.47
CA THR A 283 -5.32 23.94 7.24
C THR A 283 -3.85 23.72 6.87
N LEU A 284 -2.92 23.77 7.83
CA LEU A 284 -1.50 23.46 7.58
C LEU A 284 -1.28 22.01 7.15
N ASP A 285 -2.05 21.08 7.70
CA ASP A 285 -2.00 19.65 7.33
C ASP A 285 -2.56 19.40 5.93
N PHE A 286 -3.26 20.36 5.32
CA PHE A 286 -3.89 20.28 3.99
C PHE A 286 -3.11 20.98 2.87
N ILE A 287 -1.97 21.59 3.17
CA ILE A 287 -1.10 22.22 2.17
C ILE A 287 0.23 21.46 2.10
N SER A 288 0.75 21.28 0.89
CA SER A 288 2.04 20.62 0.66
C SER A 288 3.20 21.43 1.24
N ALA A 289 4.44 20.94 1.16
CA ALA A 289 5.58 21.70 1.68
C ALA A 289 5.88 22.97 0.84
N ASP A 290 5.50 23.02 -0.43
CA ASP A 290 5.93 24.04 -1.40
C ASP A 290 4.77 24.85 -2.03
N PHE A 291 3.68 25.04 -1.28
CA PHE A 291 2.49 25.78 -1.72
C PHE A 291 2.71 27.27 -2.07
N THR A 292 1.83 27.79 -2.91
CA THR A 292 1.72 29.19 -3.32
C THR A 292 0.57 29.91 -2.60
N VAL A 293 0.54 31.25 -2.71
CA VAL A 293 -0.61 32.04 -2.22
C VAL A 293 -1.93 31.62 -2.87
N HIS A 294 -1.89 31.22 -4.15
CA HIS A 294 -3.07 30.78 -4.86
C HIS A 294 -3.64 29.47 -4.28
N ASP A 295 -2.76 28.55 -3.90
CA ASP A 295 -3.16 27.26 -3.30
C ASP A 295 -3.79 27.49 -1.92
N ILE A 296 -3.30 28.48 -1.15
CA ILE A 296 -3.92 28.89 0.11
C ILE A 296 -5.32 29.46 -0.11
N GLU A 297 -5.52 30.30 -1.13
CA GLU A 297 -6.84 30.86 -1.45
C GLU A 297 -7.83 29.74 -1.80
N ILE A 298 -7.39 28.81 -2.66
CA ILE A 298 -8.15 27.60 -3.03
C ILE A 298 -8.56 26.81 -1.80
N LEU A 299 -7.61 26.57 -0.88
CA LEU A 299 -7.82 25.82 0.36
C LEU A 299 -8.75 26.53 1.32
N LEU A 300 -8.56 27.83 1.56
CA LEU A 300 -9.45 28.59 2.44
C LEU A 300 -10.89 28.62 1.91
N ASP A 301 -11.06 28.60 0.59
CA ASP A 301 -12.39 28.56 -0.04
C ASP A 301 -13.10 27.21 0.13
N SER A 302 -12.38 26.10 0.32
CA SER A 302 -12.98 24.74 0.41
C SER A 302 -12.81 24.04 1.76
N VAL A 303 -11.88 24.47 2.62
CA VAL A 303 -11.60 23.82 3.92
C VAL A 303 -12.83 23.79 4.84
N CYS A 304 -13.74 24.75 4.66
CA CYS A 304 -14.98 24.77 5.43
C CYS A 304 -15.97 23.67 5.03
N ASP A 305 -15.88 23.12 3.82
CA ASP A 305 -16.79 22.07 3.33
C ASP A 305 -16.55 20.72 4.00
N VAL A 306 -15.39 20.54 4.66
CA VAL A 306 -15.13 19.39 5.53
C VAL A 306 -16.02 19.41 6.78
N PHE A 307 -16.45 20.59 7.24
CA PHE A 307 -17.31 20.71 8.41
C PHE A 307 -18.77 20.55 8.01
N GLN A 308 -19.54 19.85 8.83
CA GLN A 308 -20.98 19.66 8.62
C GLN A 308 -21.82 20.58 9.53
N ASN A 309 -23.02 20.92 9.08
CA ASN A 309 -24.04 21.63 9.86
C ASN A 309 -23.58 23.02 10.37
N GLU A 310 -23.84 23.33 11.64
CA GLU A 310 -23.54 24.63 12.24
C GLU A 310 -22.03 24.94 12.27
N ALA A 311 -21.18 23.91 12.30
CA ALA A 311 -19.73 24.07 12.26
C ALA A 311 -19.24 24.63 10.91
N GLN A 312 -19.89 24.27 9.79
CA GLN A 312 -19.58 24.84 8.48
C GLN A 312 -19.78 26.36 8.46
N ALA A 313 -20.92 26.82 8.98
CA ALA A 313 -21.24 28.25 9.02
C ALA A 313 -20.24 29.04 9.89
N GLN A 314 -19.85 28.48 11.04
CA GLN A 314 -18.84 29.07 11.92
C GLN A 314 -17.46 29.12 11.25
N CYS A 315 -17.08 28.08 10.52
CA CYS A 315 -15.85 28.06 9.73
C CYS A 315 -15.87 29.17 8.66
N VAL A 316 -16.95 29.26 7.88
CA VAL A 316 -17.08 30.27 6.82
C VAL A 316 -17.02 31.68 7.40
N GLU A 317 -17.65 31.93 8.54
CA GLU A 317 -17.56 33.23 9.21
C GLU A 317 -16.12 33.53 9.68
N PHE A 318 -15.44 32.55 10.25
CA PHE A 318 -14.04 32.67 10.69
C PHE A 318 -13.10 32.96 9.53
N VAL A 319 -13.16 32.16 8.45
CA VAL A 319 -12.33 32.33 7.25
C VAL A 319 -12.55 33.72 6.65
N ASN A 320 -13.81 34.14 6.47
CA ASN A 320 -14.11 35.47 5.93
C ASN A 320 -13.61 36.61 6.83
N THR A 321 -13.66 36.43 8.15
CA THR A 321 -13.20 37.45 9.12
C THR A 321 -11.68 37.61 9.07
N TYR A 322 -10.95 36.52 8.93
CA TYR A 322 -9.49 36.49 9.04
C TYR A 322 -8.76 36.25 7.72
N TYR A 323 -9.44 36.28 6.57
CA TYR A 323 -8.94 35.83 5.27
C TYR A 323 -7.52 36.34 4.92
N GLU A 324 -7.31 37.66 4.91
CA GLU A 324 -5.99 38.24 4.59
C GLU A 324 -4.92 37.85 5.61
N ALA A 325 -5.29 37.73 6.89
CA ALA A 325 -4.39 37.34 7.95
C ALA A 325 -4.04 35.84 7.88
N LEU A 326 -5.00 35.00 7.50
CA LEU A 326 -4.83 33.57 7.25
C LEU A 326 -3.87 33.34 6.10
N ILE A 327 -4.09 34.00 4.94
CA ILE A 327 -3.17 33.92 3.79
C ILE A 327 -1.75 34.25 4.21
N LYS A 328 -1.57 35.38 4.90
CA LYS A 328 -0.24 35.80 5.35
C LYS A 328 0.39 34.78 6.30
N ALA A 329 -0.34 34.35 7.34
CA ALA A 329 0.19 33.45 8.35
C ALA A 329 0.54 32.09 7.76
N LEU A 330 -0.33 31.53 6.91
CA LEU A 330 -0.10 30.26 6.21
C LEU A 330 1.11 30.38 5.27
N ASN A 331 1.17 31.41 4.42
CA ASN A 331 2.31 31.64 3.51
C ASN A 331 3.65 31.81 4.26
N GLU A 332 3.64 32.41 5.45
CA GLU A 332 4.82 32.54 6.31
C GLU A 332 5.04 31.33 7.24
N LYS A 333 4.20 30.28 7.13
CA LYS A 333 4.25 29.03 7.91
C LYS A 333 4.32 29.26 9.42
N TRP A 334 3.50 30.18 9.92
CA TRP A 334 3.48 30.49 11.35
C TRP A 334 3.02 29.27 12.16
N PRO A 335 3.56 29.06 13.37
CA PRO A 335 2.98 28.07 14.29
C PRO A 335 1.55 28.46 14.66
N ALA A 336 0.66 27.48 14.84
CA ALA A 336 -0.76 27.70 15.13
C ALA A 336 -1.01 28.67 16.31
N ASN A 337 -0.22 28.58 17.38
CA ASN A 337 -0.35 29.50 18.52
C ASN A 337 -0.06 30.96 18.11
N THR A 338 1.00 31.20 17.35
CA THR A 338 1.39 32.54 16.88
C THR A 338 0.34 33.11 15.93
N ALA A 339 -0.19 32.29 15.01
CA ALA A 339 -1.26 32.70 14.12
C ALA A 339 -2.53 33.07 14.89
N CYS A 340 -2.98 32.21 15.81
CA CYS A 340 -4.21 32.45 16.56
C CYS A 340 -4.12 33.63 17.56
N GLU A 341 -2.93 33.93 18.08
CA GLU A 341 -2.69 35.18 18.83
C GLU A 341 -2.78 36.40 17.93
N ALA A 342 -2.22 36.35 16.71
CA ALA A 342 -2.29 37.44 15.74
C ALA A 342 -3.72 37.72 15.24
N PHE A 343 -4.57 36.69 15.20
CA PHE A 343 -6.00 36.83 14.87
C PHE A 343 -6.82 37.36 16.06
N ASN A 344 -6.23 37.53 17.24
CA ASN A 344 -6.91 37.80 18.51
C ASN A 344 -7.90 36.72 18.95
N ALA A 345 -7.86 35.54 18.32
CA ALA A 345 -8.67 34.38 18.72
C ALA A 345 -8.13 33.75 20.01
N CYS A 346 -6.82 33.83 20.24
CA CYS A 346 -6.15 33.37 21.47
C CYS A 346 -5.56 34.54 22.27
N PRO A 347 -5.52 34.43 23.62
CA PRO A 347 -4.81 35.40 24.44
C PRO A 347 -3.31 35.36 24.16
N ALA A 348 -2.69 36.53 24.05
CA ALA A 348 -1.23 36.66 23.92
C ALA A 348 -0.50 36.06 25.12
N GLN A 349 0.50 35.22 24.87
CA GLN A 349 1.32 34.57 25.90
C GLN A 349 2.53 35.39 26.35
#